data_AF-A0A7Y4ZP22-F1
#
_entry.id   AF-A0A7Y4ZP22-F1
#
_cell.length_a   1.000
_cell.length_b   1.000
_cell.length_c   1.000
_cell.angle_alpha   90.00
_cell.angle_beta   90.00
_cell.angle_gamma   90.00
#
_symmetry.space_group_name_H-M   'P 1'
#
loop_
_entity.id
_entity.type
_entity.pdbx_description
1 polymer ?
#
loop_
_entity_poly.entity_id
_entity_poly.type
_entity_poly.pdbx_seq_one_letter_code
_entity_poly.pdbx_strand_id
1 'polypeptide(L)'
;MAAATAFDLGAWLDAFLRDPAFLSRYPFYAAILGQMHPVSDPSVARMAVSLYEGKFFLHVNVESFVAEPQYLRGVLLHEVHHVALGHLAHPKFHAPDDPELMDLALEMSANEYIEEPLPNPIVWKSYEPWGIRGGQSSLERYHRLVEAKRPGSPTVRARSGDGKDGNTKVPVDDHRFLRRRASDKQDGAVEHTRRLLQGALDEVQRNQGERTEEDPDGPLLAGRSPGRILEELTGAKGPADVYVDWKHALRMFVARARSPVHTWSRPSRRFPGQVGIVPGRTYAPRALVRPSLLTVIDTSMSMSTAELLEIARQLTVLQDHARVTVVECDAEITRVYAFGGVIEHVEGRGGTDLRPAFDPAFLGAQKADGIVYFTDGDGPFPEAPPAIPVLWVLTKPSEFRCPWGERARIERPKQPALTKHPAKARAKSAKRRPPTR
;
A
#
# COMPACT_ATOMS: atom_id res chain seq x y z
N MET A 1 13.40 12.25 56.61
CA MET A 1 13.74 11.87 55.22
C MET A 1 12.74 10.83 54.77
N ALA A 2 11.68 11.26 54.08
CA ALA A 2 10.73 10.32 53.49
C ALA A 2 11.39 9.72 52.25
N ALA A 3 11.50 8.39 52.22
CA ALA A 3 11.97 7.67 51.04
C ALA A 3 10.99 7.97 49.89
N ALA A 4 11.47 8.70 48.87
CA ALA A 4 10.73 8.86 47.63
C ALA A 4 10.52 7.46 47.05
N THR A 5 9.28 7.01 47.01
CA THR A 5 8.88 5.78 46.33
C THR A 5 9.36 5.89 44.89
N ALA A 6 10.24 4.98 44.46
CA ALA A 6 10.68 4.92 43.07
C ALA A 6 9.44 4.84 42.18
N PHE A 7 9.29 5.79 41.25
CA PHE A 7 8.18 5.82 40.31
C PHE A 7 8.28 4.58 39.40
N ASP A 8 7.37 3.64 39.56
CA ASP A 8 7.28 2.47 38.69
C ASP A 8 6.59 2.87 37.37
N LEU A 9 7.42 3.28 36.42
CA LEU A 9 6.99 3.73 35.09
C LEU A 9 6.27 2.61 34.32
N GLY A 10 6.63 1.34 34.54
CA GLY A 10 5.97 0.19 33.92
C GLY A 10 4.55 0.02 34.44
N ALA A 11 4.39 -0.03 35.77
CA ALA A 11 3.07 -0.14 36.39
C ALA A 11 2.16 1.07 36.05
N TRP A 12 2.75 2.27 35.98
CA TRP A 12 2.03 3.47 35.56
C TRP A 12 1.54 3.39 34.11
N LEU A 13 2.41 2.98 33.17
CA LEU A 13 2.03 2.84 31.77
C LEU A 13 0.93 1.79 31.62
N ASP A 14 1.08 0.62 32.27
CA ASP A 14 0.06 -0.43 32.27
C ASP A 14 -1.29 0.06 32.80
N ALA A 15 -1.29 0.85 33.87
CA ALA A 15 -2.51 1.44 34.42
C ALA A 15 -3.15 2.44 33.45
N PHE A 16 -2.33 3.28 32.80
CA PHE A 16 -2.79 4.24 31.81
C PHE A 16 -3.40 3.57 30.58
N LEU A 17 -2.77 2.51 30.06
CA LEU A 17 -3.24 1.78 28.88
C LEU A 17 -4.54 1.00 29.14
N ARG A 18 -4.83 0.69 30.40
CA ARG A 18 -6.09 0.06 30.84
C ARG A 18 -7.20 1.05 31.15
N ASP A 19 -6.93 2.36 31.10
CA ASP A 19 -7.95 3.39 31.29
C ASP A 19 -9.04 3.23 30.20
N PRO A 20 -10.31 3.00 30.58
CA PRO A 20 -11.40 2.78 29.61
C PRO A 20 -11.58 3.94 28.62
N ALA A 21 -11.31 5.17 29.03
CA ALA A 21 -11.42 6.35 28.16
C ALA A 21 -10.30 6.40 27.11
N PHE A 22 -9.10 5.91 27.46
CA PHE A 22 -8.01 5.81 26.49
C PHE A 22 -8.21 4.61 25.56
N LEU A 23 -8.52 3.44 26.12
CA LEU A 23 -8.63 2.19 25.37
C LEU A 23 -9.81 2.19 24.37
N SER A 24 -10.94 2.82 24.73
CA SER A 24 -12.09 2.94 23.83
C SER A 24 -11.83 3.85 22.63
N ARG A 25 -11.06 4.93 22.82
CA ARG A 25 -10.75 5.90 21.75
C ARG A 25 -9.54 5.49 20.91
N TYR A 26 -8.53 4.85 21.53
CA TYR A 26 -7.24 4.56 20.90
C TYR A 26 -6.80 3.09 21.09
N PRO A 27 -7.62 2.10 20.69
CA PRO A 27 -7.33 0.69 20.96
C PRO A 27 -6.02 0.20 20.30
N PHE A 28 -5.74 0.62 19.05
CA PHE A 28 -4.48 0.25 18.38
C PHE A 28 -3.26 0.92 19.01
N TYR A 29 -3.39 2.18 19.43
CA TYR A 29 -2.29 2.87 20.11
C TYR A 29 -1.99 2.22 21.46
N ALA A 30 -3.02 1.82 22.20
CA ALA A 30 -2.85 1.12 23.46
C ALA A 30 -2.12 -0.22 23.28
N ALA A 31 -2.51 -1.00 22.28
CA ALA A 31 -1.87 -2.28 21.96
C ALA A 31 -0.42 -2.12 21.43
N ILE A 32 -0.11 -1.03 20.72
CA ILE A 32 1.25 -0.70 20.31
C ILE A 32 2.11 -0.31 21.52
N LEU A 33 1.62 0.61 22.36
CA LEU A 33 2.33 1.08 23.55
C LEU A 33 2.57 -0.04 24.56
N GLY A 34 1.62 -0.96 24.72
CA GLY A 34 1.75 -2.12 25.63
C GLY A 34 2.84 -3.11 25.21
N GLN A 35 3.36 -3.01 23.99
CA GLN A 35 4.47 -3.81 23.49
C GLN A 35 5.82 -3.06 23.54
N MET A 36 5.85 -1.81 24.00
CA MET A 36 7.08 -1.02 24.16
C MET A 36 7.63 -1.13 25.59
N HIS A 37 8.94 -1.00 25.73
CA HIS A 37 9.62 -0.97 27.02
C HIS A 37 9.79 0.47 27.50
N PRO A 38 9.08 0.91 28.55
CA PRO A 38 9.25 2.26 29.04
C PRO A 38 10.56 2.41 29.81
N VAL A 39 11.27 3.50 29.58
CA VAL A 39 12.54 3.85 30.22
C VAL A 39 12.47 5.28 30.73
N SER A 40 12.82 5.50 31.99
CA SER A 40 12.97 6.86 32.52
C SER A 40 14.22 7.50 31.91
N ASP A 41 14.04 8.53 31.11
CA ASP A 41 15.14 9.23 30.44
C ASP A 41 14.96 10.76 30.58
N PRO A 42 15.71 11.43 31.46
CA PRO A 42 15.64 12.88 31.62
C PRO A 42 16.35 13.66 30.49
N SER A 43 17.04 12.96 29.57
CA SER A 43 17.75 13.60 28.46
C SER A 43 16.87 13.93 27.26
N VAL A 44 15.68 13.32 27.17
CA VAL A 44 14.65 13.70 26.19
C VAL A 44 13.81 14.86 26.73
N ALA A 45 13.31 15.71 25.83
CA ALA A 45 12.49 16.85 26.20
C ALA A 45 11.20 16.43 26.91
N ARG A 46 10.48 15.44 26.35
CA ARG A 46 9.22 14.93 26.89
C ARG A 46 9.16 13.41 26.80
N MET A 47 9.07 12.89 25.59
CA MET A 47 9.17 11.48 25.28
C MET A 47 9.95 11.32 23.98
N ALA A 48 10.48 10.12 23.76
CA ALA A 48 11.01 9.71 22.47
C ALA A 48 10.86 8.20 22.31
N VAL A 49 10.81 7.73 21.07
CA VAL A 49 10.91 6.30 20.77
C VAL A 49 12.28 5.93 20.22
N SER A 50 12.70 4.70 20.50
CA SER A 50 13.88 4.11 19.86
C SER A 50 13.70 2.62 19.60
N LEU A 51 14.46 2.09 18.66
CA LEU A 51 14.54 0.66 18.36
C LEU A 51 15.97 0.19 18.66
N TYR A 52 16.10 -0.83 19.51
CA TYR A 52 17.39 -1.44 19.84
C TYR A 52 17.21 -2.95 20.05
N GLU A 53 18.07 -3.76 19.46
CA GLU A 53 17.98 -5.24 19.48
C GLU A 53 16.58 -5.80 19.16
N GLY A 54 15.85 -5.17 18.22
CA GLY A 54 14.52 -5.59 17.82
C GLY A 54 13.41 -5.28 18.83
N LYS A 55 13.72 -4.51 19.87
CA LYS A 55 12.81 -4.06 20.92
C LYS A 55 12.59 -2.56 20.84
N PHE A 56 11.35 -2.13 21.00
CA PHE A 56 10.99 -0.73 21.06
C PHE A 56 11.08 -0.21 22.49
N PHE A 57 11.73 0.93 22.67
CA PHE A 57 11.84 1.61 23.96
C PHE A 57 11.14 2.96 23.88
N LEU A 58 10.29 3.22 24.86
CA LEU A 58 9.64 4.50 25.07
C LEU A 58 10.40 5.25 26.16
N HIS A 59 11.22 6.21 25.76
CA HIS A 59 11.95 7.09 26.66
C HIS A 59 11.00 8.14 27.22
N VAL A 60 10.94 8.27 28.54
CA VAL A 60 9.99 9.16 29.23
C VAL A 60 10.74 10.07 30.18
N ASN A 61 10.61 11.38 29.97
CA ASN A 61 11.00 12.37 30.95
C ASN A 61 9.86 12.54 31.96
N VAL A 62 9.97 11.84 33.09
CA VAL A 62 8.94 11.81 34.15
C VAL A 62 8.68 13.20 34.73
N GLU A 63 9.71 14.04 34.86
CA GLU A 63 9.57 15.40 35.39
C GLU A 63 8.75 16.29 34.45
N SER A 64 9.05 16.24 33.15
CA SER A 64 8.28 16.98 32.14
C SER A 64 6.83 16.51 32.07
N PHE A 65 6.61 15.20 32.17
CA PHE A 65 5.27 14.62 32.20
C PHE A 65 4.45 15.12 33.39
N VAL A 66 5.03 15.13 34.60
CA VAL A 66 4.36 15.61 35.81
C VAL A 66 4.05 17.10 35.74
N ALA A 67 4.91 17.89 35.08
CA ALA A 67 4.71 19.32 34.90
C ALA A 67 3.61 19.67 33.88
N GLU A 68 3.46 18.88 32.81
CA GLU A 68 2.52 19.15 31.72
C GLU A 68 1.60 17.95 31.36
N PRO A 69 0.82 17.42 32.32
CA PRO A 69 0.04 16.19 32.11
C PRO A 69 -1.02 16.33 31.01
N GLN A 70 -1.46 17.55 30.70
CA GLN A 70 -2.42 17.83 29.63
C GLN A 70 -1.94 17.40 28.24
N TYR A 71 -0.62 17.32 28.03
CA TYR A 71 -0.03 16.94 26.75
C TYR A 71 0.28 15.45 26.64
N LEU A 72 0.13 14.67 27.73
CA LEU A 72 0.54 13.27 27.77
C LEU A 72 -0.03 12.46 26.62
N ARG A 73 -1.35 12.53 26.42
CA ARG A 73 -2.05 11.75 25.39
C ARG A 73 -1.53 12.12 24.00
N GLY A 74 -1.46 13.41 23.69
CA GLY A 74 -0.96 13.88 22.39
C GLY A 74 0.47 13.41 22.11
N VAL A 75 1.37 13.54 23.09
CA VAL A 75 2.77 13.13 22.95
C VAL A 75 2.87 11.61 22.75
N LEU A 76 2.12 10.79 23.48
CA LEU A 76 2.10 9.34 23.25
C LEU A 76 1.60 8.95 21.85
N LEU A 77 0.55 9.61 21.35
CA LEU A 77 0.05 9.37 19.98
C LEU A 77 1.10 9.77 18.94
N HIS A 78 1.84 10.86 19.19
CA HIS A 78 2.94 11.34 18.35
C HIS A 78 4.07 10.32 18.25
N GLU A 79 4.54 9.80 19.39
CA GLU A 79 5.56 8.74 19.42
C GLU A 79 5.11 7.49 18.65
N VAL A 80 3.86 7.08 18.84
CA VAL A 80 3.27 5.94 18.11
C VAL A 80 3.22 6.22 16.61
N HIS A 81 2.91 7.45 16.17
CA HIS A 81 2.93 7.79 14.75
C HIS A 81 4.32 7.68 14.13
N HIS A 82 5.39 8.08 14.84
CA HIS A 82 6.76 7.88 14.35
C HIS A 82 7.11 6.41 14.14
N VAL A 83 6.64 5.53 15.04
CA VAL A 83 6.80 4.08 14.88
C VAL A 83 5.94 3.55 13.73
N ALA A 84 4.65 3.89 13.72
CA ALA A 84 3.68 3.39 12.74
C ALA A 84 4.04 3.80 11.30
N LEU A 85 4.45 5.04 11.08
CA LEU A 85 4.86 5.56 9.78
C LEU A 85 6.26 5.07 9.35
N GLY A 86 6.94 4.30 10.20
CA GLY A 86 8.25 3.74 9.93
C GLY A 86 9.39 4.75 9.97
N HIS A 87 9.21 5.91 10.60
CA HIS A 87 10.21 6.98 10.66
C HIS A 87 11.51 6.53 11.35
N LEU A 88 11.43 5.58 12.29
CA LEU A 88 12.59 5.03 13.00
C LEU A 88 13.30 3.89 12.26
N ALA A 89 12.61 3.24 11.32
CA ALA A 89 12.98 1.91 10.87
C ALA A 89 13.21 1.81 9.36
N HIS A 90 12.51 2.62 8.56
CA HIS A 90 12.53 2.47 7.11
C HIS A 90 13.73 3.21 6.50
N PRO A 91 14.59 2.53 5.72
CA PRO A 91 15.78 3.13 5.10
C PRO A 91 15.54 4.34 4.19
N LYS A 92 14.29 4.59 3.77
CA LYS A 92 13.93 5.68 2.85
C LYS A 92 14.03 7.06 3.51
N PHE A 93 14.04 7.10 4.84
CA PHE A 93 14.21 8.32 5.63
C PHE A 93 15.67 8.54 6.05
N HIS A 94 16.56 7.59 5.74
CA HIS A 94 17.97 7.67 6.10
C HIS A 94 18.76 8.43 5.04
N ALA A 95 19.82 9.13 5.47
CA ALA A 95 20.72 9.89 4.61
C ALA A 95 20.03 10.85 3.61
N PRO A 96 19.08 11.70 4.05
CA PRO A 96 18.52 12.74 3.19
C PRO A 96 19.58 13.79 2.82
N ASP A 97 19.43 14.41 1.65
CA ASP A 97 20.26 15.55 1.23
C ASP A 97 20.18 16.72 2.24
N ASP A 98 19.01 16.93 2.84
CA ASP A 98 18.76 17.96 3.86
C ASP A 98 18.10 17.35 5.11
N PRO A 99 18.89 17.01 6.15
CA PRO A 99 18.36 16.40 7.36
C PRO A 99 17.34 17.26 8.10
N GLU A 100 17.49 18.59 8.13
CA GLU A 100 16.56 19.46 8.86
C GLU A 100 15.18 19.51 8.20
N LEU A 101 15.14 19.50 6.86
CA LEU A 101 13.88 19.43 6.13
C LEU A 101 13.23 18.04 6.21
N MET A 102 14.03 16.97 6.33
CA MET A 102 13.50 15.63 6.59
C MET A 102 12.85 15.58 7.96
N ASP A 103 13.56 16.02 9.02
CA ASP A 103 13.02 16.08 10.38
C ASP A 103 11.70 16.86 10.39
N LEU A 104 11.68 18.05 9.77
CA LEU A 104 10.47 18.86 9.65
C LEU A 104 9.31 18.10 8.95
N ALA A 105 9.60 17.32 7.92
CA ALA A 105 8.60 16.53 7.20
C ALA A 105 8.06 15.36 8.04
N LEU A 106 8.93 14.65 8.77
CA LEU A 106 8.55 13.55 9.65
C LEU A 106 7.66 14.04 10.80
N GLU A 107 8.03 15.15 11.43
CA GLU A 107 7.28 15.80 12.51
C GLU A 107 5.90 16.28 12.06
N MET A 108 5.83 16.93 10.89
CA MET A 108 4.54 17.33 10.31
C MET A 108 3.63 16.11 10.09
N SER A 109 4.19 14.97 9.68
CA SER A 109 3.44 13.73 9.45
C SER A 109 2.99 13.07 10.73
N ALA A 110 3.83 13.05 11.76
CA ALA A 110 3.46 12.54 13.07
C ALA A 110 2.36 13.41 13.71
N ASN A 111 2.36 14.73 13.51
CA ASN A 111 1.36 15.62 14.12
C ASN A 111 0.00 15.68 13.40
N GLU A 112 -0.09 15.24 12.14
CA GLU A 112 -1.23 15.57 11.27
C GLU A 112 -2.60 15.12 11.79
N TYR A 113 -2.67 13.92 12.36
CA TYR A 113 -3.92 13.28 12.76
C TYR A 113 -4.13 13.26 14.28
N ILE A 114 -3.37 14.07 15.02
CA ILE A 114 -3.47 14.16 16.47
C ILE A 114 -4.45 15.28 16.83
N GLU A 115 -5.58 14.89 17.42
CA GLU A 115 -6.58 15.82 17.94
C GLU A 115 -6.33 16.21 19.41
N GLU A 116 -5.53 15.41 20.12
CA GLU A 116 -5.16 15.66 21.51
C GLU A 116 -4.22 16.87 21.62
N PRO A 117 -4.21 17.59 22.75
CA PRO A 117 -3.31 18.72 22.96
C PRO A 117 -1.85 18.32 22.77
N LEU A 118 -1.11 19.13 22.01
CA LEU A 118 0.33 19.01 21.80
C LEU A 118 1.05 20.33 22.15
N PRO A 119 2.27 20.27 22.69
CA PRO A 119 3.07 21.46 22.98
C PRO A 119 3.75 21.98 21.72
N ASN A 120 3.32 23.13 21.21
CA ASN A 120 3.90 23.79 20.01
C ASN A 120 4.06 22.86 18.78
N PRO A 121 2.99 22.17 18.32
CA PRO A 121 3.09 21.18 17.26
C PRO A 121 3.51 21.81 15.93
N ILE A 122 4.32 21.07 15.16
CA ILE A 122 4.63 21.43 13.78
C ILE A 122 3.46 21.02 12.90
N VAL A 123 2.66 22.00 12.48
CA VAL A 123 1.46 21.78 11.67
C VAL A 123 1.71 22.10 10.20
N TRP A 124 1.23 21.22 9.31
CA TRP A 124 1.42 21.35 7.86
C TRP A 124 0.77 22.61 7.28
N LYS A 125 -0.29 23.14 7.92
CA LYS A 125 -1.03 24.34 7.47
C LYS A 125 -0.11 25.57 7.35
N SER A 126 0.87 25.69 8.25
CA SER A 126 1.87 26.75 8.21
C SER A 126 2.76 26.69 6.96
N TYR A 127 2.75 25.55 6.25
CA TYR A 127 3.57 25.28 5.09
C TYR A 127 2.79 25.16 3.77
N GLU A 128 1.49 25.49 3.77
CA GLU A 128 0.66 25.54 2.55
C GLU A 128 1.25 26.35 1.38
N PRO A 129 1.92 27.50 1.61
CA PRO A 129 2.53 28.28 0.52
C PRO A 129 3.57 27.50 -0.28
N TRP A 130 4.18 26.47 0.30
CA TRP A 130 5.18 25.61 -0.35
C TRP A 130 4.55 24.32 -0.93
N GLY A 131 3.24 24.30 -1.11
CA GLY A 131 2.51 23.16 -1.70
C GLY A 131 2.29 21.98 -0.74
N ILE A 132 2.60 22.15 0.54
CA ILE A 132 2.28 21.15 1.55
C ILE A 132 0.77 21.10 1.77
N ARG A 133 0.21 19.89 1.79
CA ARG A 133 -1.23 19.64 1.98
C ARG A 133 -1.42 18.44 2.92
N GLY A 134 -2.61 18.34 3.51
CA GLY A 134 -3.03 17.15 4.23
C GLY A 134 -3.04 15.90 3.34
N GLY A 135 -2.79 14.74 3.92
CA GLY A 135 -2.76 13.43 3.25
C GLY A 135 -1.44 13.08 2.56
N GLN A 136 -0.52 14.03 2.38
CA GLN A 136 0.80 13.80 1.80
C GLN A 136 1.69 12.93 2.70
N SER A 137 2.46 12.03 2.10
CA SER A 137 3.49 11.25 2.81
C SER A 137 4.65 12.13 3.30
N SER A 138 5.41 11.62 4.28
CA SER A 138 6.60 12.32 4.80
C SER A 138 7.64 12.59 3.70
N LEU A 139 7.82 11.68 2.73
CA LEU A 139 8.74 11.90 1.60
C LEU A 139 8.23 12.95 0.63
N GLU A 140 6.93 12.98 0.31
CA GLU A 140 6.37 14.03 -0.54
C GLU A 140 6.54 15.40 0.10
N ARG A 141 6.34 15.50 1.41
CA ARG A 141 6.55 16.73 2.18
C ARG A 141 8.02 17.16 2.13
N TYR A 142 8.93 16.23 2.38
CA TYR A 142 10.36 16.48 2.28
C TYR A 142 10.76 17.01 0.89
N HIS A 143 10.34 16.34 -0.18
CA HIS A 143 10.68 16.78 -1.55
C HIS A 143 10.13 18.18 -1.87
N ARG A 144 8.91 18.51 -1.42
CA ARG A 144 8.34 19.84 -1.59
C ARG A 144 9.10 20.91 -0.82
N LEU A 145 9.51 20.61 0.41
CA LEU A 145 10.34 21.51 1.22
C LEU A 145 11.70 21.75 0.55
N VAL A 146 12.32 20.70 0.00
CA VAL A 146 13.59 20.81 -0.74
C VAL A 146 13.41 21.63 -2.02
N GLU A 147 12.34 21.39 -2.78
CA GLU A 147 12.01 22.17 -3.98
C GLU A 147 11.80 23.65 -3.65
N ALA A 148 11.12 23.93 -2.54
CA ALA A 148 10.90 25.28 -2.03
C ALA A 148 12.17 25.99 -1.54
N LYS A 149 13.23 25.25 -1.18
CA LYS A 149 14.53 25.83 -0.76
C LYS A 149 15.40 26.31 -1.93
N ARG A 150 15.06 25.99 -3.18
CA ARG A 150 15.80 26.40 -4.39
C ARG A 150 15.80 27.93 -4.58
N PRO A 151 16.88 28.51 -5.17
CA PRO A 151 17.07 29.96 -5.22
C PRO A 151 15.92 30.66 -5.96
N GLY A 152 15.24 31.58 -5.26
CA GLY A 152 14.10 32.37 -5.78
C GLY A 152 12.80 32.24 -4.97
N SER A 153 12.70 31.29 -4.02
CA SER A 153 11.53 31.11 -3.16
C SER A 153 11.66 31.82 -1.79
N PRO A 154 10.54 32.17 -1.12
CA PRO A 154 10.57 32.70 0.25
C PRO A 154 11.28 31.70 1.16
N THR A 155 12.24 32.17 1.95
CA THR A 155 13.03 31.35 2.88
C THR A 155 12.13 30.45 3.72
N VAL A 156 12.20 29.14 3.48
CA VAL A 156 11.74 28.13 4.42
C VAL A 156 12.73 28.16 5.58
N ARG A 157 12.51 29.05 6.56
CA ARG A 157 13.19 28.90 7.85
C ARG A 157 12.59 27.67 8.50
N ALA A 158 13.36 26.57 8.51
CA ALA A 158 13.26 25.62 9.61
C ALA A 158 13.36 26.47 10.89
N ARG A 159 12.28 26.55 11.67
CA ARG A 159 12.39 27.07 13.04
C ARG A 159 13.10 25.99 13.85
N SER A 160 14.37 25.76 13.55
CA SER A 160 15.30 25.15 14.48
C SER A 160 15.36 26.09 15.66
N GLY A 161 15.03 25.58 16.85
CA GLY A 161 14.81 26.33 18.08
C GLY A 161 16.05 27.02 18.68
N ASP A 162 16.93 27.60 17.88
CA ASP A 162 18.00 28.48 18.36
C ASP A 162 17.53 29.95 18.32
N GLY A 163 16.55 30.23 19.17
CA GLY A 163 16.21 31.59 19.55
C GLY A 163 17.08 32.02 20.74
N LYS A 164 17.98 32.97 20.52
CA LYS A 164 18.76 33.69 21.56
C LYS A 164 17.90 34.56 22.51
N ASP A 165 16.59 34.33 22.57
CA ASP A 165 15.68 35.03 23.46
C ASP A 165 15.22 34.02 24.52
N GLY A 166 15.47 34.31 25.80
CA GLY A 166 15.36 33.42 26.96
C GLY A 166 13.94 32.92 27.32
N ASN A 167 13.16 32.49 26.33
CA ASN A 167 11.92 31.77 26.49
C ASN A 167 11.82 30.70 25.39
N THR A 168 12.64 29.67 25.51
CA THR A 168 12.80 28.60 24.52
C THR A 168 11.54 27.75 24.48
N LYS A 169 10.73 27.88 23.42
CA LYS A 169 9.59 26.99 23.16
C LYS A 169 10.12 25.62 22.72
N VAL A 170 10.19 24.69 23.67
CA VAL A 170 10.66 23.32 23.43
C VAL A 170 9.66 22.59 22.51
N PRO A 171 10.08 22.09 21.32
CA PRO A 171 9.24 21.31 20.41
C PRO A 171 8.68 20.04 21.08
N VAL A 172 7.73 19.37 20.43
CA VAL A 172 7.10 18.13 20.92
C VAL A 172 8.15 17.05 21.22
N ASP A 173 9.15 16.91 20.34
CA ASP A 173 10.28 15.97 20.45
C ASP A 173 11.64 16.71 20.34
N ASP A 174 12.71 16.11 20.87
CA ASP A 174 14.09 16.51 20.59
C ASP A 174 14.60 15.73 19.36
N HIS A 175 14.55 16.39 18.20
CA HIS A 175 14.93 15.85 16.88
C HIS A 175 16.35 15.21 16.82
N ARG A 176 17.19 15.46 17.84
CA ARG A 176 18.51 14.85 17.97
C ARG A 176 18.45 13.34 18.28
N PHE A 177 17.40 12.85 18.94
CA PHE A 177 17.28 11.44 19.32
C PHE A 177 16.99 10.54 18.13
N LEU A 178 16.12 10.96 17.20
CA LEU A 178 15.88 10.29 15.91
C LEU A 178 17.18 10.12 15.12
N ARG A 179 18.03 11.17 15.07
CA ARG A 179 19.29 11.16 14.31
C ARG A 179 20.42 10.36 14.95
N ARG A 180 20.51 10.33 16.28
CA ARG A 180 21.69 9.76 16.97
C ARG A 180 21.75 8.23 16.97
N ARG A 181 20.63 7.54 16.67
CA ARG A 181 20.58 6.07 16.60
C ARG A 181 20.01 5.50 15.30
N ALA A 182 19.40 6.29 14.42
CA ALA A 182 19.11 5.85 13.04
C ALA A 182 20.40 5.57 12.22
N SER A 183 21.56 6.01 12.70
CA SER A 183 22.88 5.65 12.15
C SER A 183 23.30 4.21 12.45
N ASP A 184 22.71 3.57 13.46
CA ASP A 184 22.91 2.14 13.70
C ASP A 184 21.97 1.39 12.77
N LYS A 185 22.48 1.05 11.58
CA LYS A 185 21.81 0.17 10.61
C LYS A 185 21.42 -1.13 11.31
N GLN A 186 20.20 -1.18 11.82
CA GLN A 186 19.70 -2.39 12.43
C GLN A 186 19.00 -3.23 11.36
N ASP A 187 19.65 -4.32 10.97
CA ASP A 187 19.09 -5.27 10.03
C ASP A 187 17.72 -5.75 10.52
N GLY A 188 16.72 -5.67 9.65
CA GLY A 188 15.35 -6.09 9.97
C GLY A 188 14.51 -5.09 10.76
N ALA A 189 14.93 -3.83 10.97
CA ALA A 189 14.14 -2.81 11.68
C ALA A 189 12.69 -2.66 11.15
N VAL A 190 12.52 -2.70 9.82
CA VAL A 190 11.20 -2.68 9.16
C VAL A 190 10.36 -3.89 9.58
N GLU A 191 10.97 -5.08 9.63
CA GLU A 191 10.30 -6.32 10.02
C GLU A 191 9.92 -6.31 11.51
N HIS A 192 10.76 -5.75 12.39
CA HIS A 192 10.44 -5.55 13.80
C HIS A 192 9.23 -4.61 13.96
N THR A 193 9.21 -3.50 13.21
CA THR A 193 8.07 -2.57 13.19
C THR A 193 6.81 -3.26 12.66
N ARG A 194 6.91 -4.05 11.58
CA ARG A 194 5.79 -4.83 11.03
C ARG A 194 5.21 -5.79 12.07
N ARG A 195 6.07 -6.54 12.77
CA ARG A 195 5.63 -7.50 13.80
C ARG A 195 4.92 -6.81 14.96
N LEU A 196 5.43 -5.67 15.42
CA LEU A 196 4.79 -4.85 16.46
C LEU A 196 3.36 -4.45 16.05
N LEU A 197 3.23 -3.87 14.86
CA LEU A 197 1.94 -3.40 14.34
C LEU A 197 0.97 -4.57 14.08
N GLN A 198 1.46 -5.70 13.55
CA GLN A 198 0.64 -6.90 13.36
C GLN A 198 0.18 -7.48 14.70
N GLY A 199 1.06 -7.57 15.70
CA GLY A 199 0.71 -8.04 17.03
C GLY A 199 -0.37 -7.17 17.69
N ALA A 200 -0.26 -5.85 17.53
CA ALA A 200 -1.26 -4.90 18.01
C ALA A 200 -2.62 -5.09 17.29
N LEU A 201 -2.60 -5.30 15.97
CA LEU A 201 -3.80 -5.57 15.18
C LEU A 201 -4.50 -6.85 15.64
N ASP A 202 -3.73 -7.93 15.81
CA ASP A 202 -4.26 -9.23 16.25
C ASP A 202 -4.83 -9.15 17.68
N GLU A 203 -4.23 -8.35 18.56
CA GLU A 203 -4.73 -8.11 19.92
C GLU A 203 -6.08 -7.37 19.91
N VAL A 204 -6.17 -6.28 19.16
CA VAL A 204 -7.41 -5.50 19.08
C VAL A 204 -8.53 -6.33 18.47
N GLN A 205 -8.25 -7.11 17.42
CA GLN A 205 -9.23 -8.01 16.81
C GLN A 205 -9.72 -9.11 17.77
N ARG A 206 -8.83 -9.67 18.60
CA ARG A 206 -9.21 -10.65 19.63
C ARG A 206 -10.10 -10.03 20.71
N ASN A 207 -9.85 -8.78 21.09
CA ASN A 207 -10.53 -8.12 22.19
C ASN A 207 -11.86 -7.46 21.79
N GLN A 208 -12.05 -7.07 20.52
CA GLN A 208 -13.24 -6.35 20.04
C GLN A 208 -14.34 -7.23 19.42
N GLY A 209 -14.10 -8.53 19.17
CA GLY A 209 -15.09 -9.42 18.54
C GLY A 209 -15.30 -9.16 17.03
N GLU A 210 -16.31 -9.78 16.42
CA GLU A 210 -16.64 -9.55 15.00
C GLU A 210 -17.09 -8.09 14.77
N ARG A 211 -16.56 -7.47 13.71
CA ARG A 211 -16.87 -6.09 13.31
C ARG A 211 -18.39 -5.86 13.23
N THR A 212 -18.90 -4.87 13.94
CA THR A 212 -20.27 -4.39 13.81
C THR A 212 -20.46 -3.66 12.48
N GLU A 213 -21.64 -3.81 11.86
CA GLU A 213 -21.98 -3.20 10.56
C GLU A 213 -21.99 -1.65 10.56
N GLU A 214 -21.91 -1.03 11.73
CA GLU A 214 -22.05 0.43 11.93
C GLU A 214 -20.75 1.23 11.74
N ASP A 215 -19.58 0.59 11.70
CA ASP A 215 -18.28 1.25 11.42
C ASP A 215 -17.43 0.38 10.46
N PRO A 216 -17.58 0.55 9.14
CA PRO A 216 -16.92 -0.30 8.14
C PRO A 216 -15.39 -0.08 8.05
N ASP A 217 -14.87 1.08 8.51
CA ASP A 217 -13.45 1.43 8.41
C ASP A 217 -12.65 1.05 9.68
N GLY A 218 -13.32 0.97 10.83
CA GLY A 218 -12.71 0.64 12.12
C GLY A 218 -11.73 1.73 12.62
N PRO A 219 -11.08 1.52 13.78
CA PRO A 219 -10.21 2.55 14.35
C PRO A 219 -8.98 2.81 13.47
N LEU A 220 -8.68 4.08 13.20
CA LEU A 220 -7.54 4.49 12.38
C LEU A 220 -6.26 4.63 13.21
N LEU A 221 -5.13 4.41 12.57
CA LEU A 221 -3.78 4.68 13.05
C LEU A 221 -3.15 5.70 12.11
N ALA A 222 -2.72 6.86 12.61
CA ALA A 222 -2.19 7.97 11.80
C ALA A 222 -3.08 8.31 10.56
N GLY A 223 -4.41 8.32 10.76
CA GLY A 223 -5.38 8.63 9.71
C GLY A 223 -5.57 7.53 8.65
N ARG A 224 -5.03 6.34 8.86
CA ARG A 224 -5.08 5.20 7.91
C ARG A 224 -5.52 3.93 8.63
N SER A 225 -6.03 2.95 7.88
CA SER A 225 -6.26 1.62 8.47
C SER A 225 -4.91 0.98 8.83
N PRO A 226 -4.82 0.23 9.95
CA PRO A 226 -3.59 -0.47 10.32
C PRO A 226 -3.07 -1.41 9.22
N GLY A 227 -3.97 -2.04 8.46
CA GLY A 227 -3.62 -2.85 7.28
C GLY A 227 -2.88 -2.05 6.21
N ARG A 228 -3.36 -0.84 5.88
CA ARG A 228 -2.69 0.04 4.91
C ARG A 228 -1.31 0.48 5.41
N ILE A 229 -1.16 0.76 6.70
CA ILE A 229 0.15 1.11 7.28
C ILE A 229 1.13 -0.08 7.17
N LEU A 230 0.68 -1.28 7.51
CA LEU A 230 1.48 -2.50 7.37
C LEU A 230 1.94 -2.71 5.93
N GLU A 231 1.05 -2.49 4.96
CA GLU A 231 1.38 -2.56 3.53
C GLU A 231 2.44 -1.54 3.11
N GLU A 232 2.29 -0.28 3.52
CA GLU A 232 3.21 0.83 3.18
C GLU A 232 4.58 0.71 3.85
N LEU A 233 4.63 0.16 5.07
CA LEU A 233 5.84 -0.01 5.86
C LEU A 233 6.75 -1.11 5.28
N THR A 234 6.14 -2.23 4.93
CA THR A 234 6.87 -3.44 4.52
C THR A 234 7.28 -3.40 3.06
N GLY A 235 6.67 -2.51 2.28
CA GLY A 235 6.67 -2.65 0.83
C GLY A 235 6.14 -4.04 0.43
N ALA A 236 5.33 -4.69 1.27
CA ALA A 236 4.67 -5.95 0.98
C ALA A 236 3.40 -5.72 0.16
N LYS A 237 3.46 -4.74 -0.76
CA LYS A 237 3.81 -5.04 -2.16
C LYS A 237 4.74 -3.95 -2.71
N GLY A 238 5.65 -4.30 -3.63
CA GLY A 238 6.03 -3.37 -4.70
C GLY A 238 4.75 -2.75 -5.30
N PRO A 239 4.80 -1.57 -5.93
CA PRO A 239 3.66 -0.66 -6.16
C PRO A 239 2.36 -1.43 -6.22
N ALA A 240 1.49 -1.20 -5.24
CA ALA A 240 0.34 -2.05 -4.92
C ALA A 240 -0.15 -2.80 -6.15
N ASP A 241 -0.12 -4.14 -6.11
CA ASP A 241 -1.17 -4.86 -6.81
C ASP A 241 -2.47 -4.57 -6.03
N VAL A 242 -2.94 -3.32 -6.13
CA VAL A 242 -4.34 -3.08 -6.43
C VAL A 242 -4.50 -3.87 -7.69
N TYR A 243 -4.94 -5.12 -7.54
CA TYR A 243 -5.52 -5.80 -8.66
C TYR A 243 -6.74 -4.96 -8.98
N VAL A 244 -6.55 -4.02 -9.90
CA VAL A 244 -7.66 -3.41 -10.59
C VAL A 244 -8.45 -4.61 -11.08
N ASP A 245 -9.74 -4.67 -10.72
CA ASP A 245 -10.66 -5.70 -11.22
C ASP A 245 -10.29 -5.91 -12.69
N TRP A 246 -9.93 -7.13 -13.06
CA TRP A 246 -9.24 -7.36 -14.33
C TRP A 246 -10.03 -6.84 -15.54
N LYS A 247 -11.35 -6.65 -15.40
CA LYS A 247 -12.21 -6.01 -16.40
C LYS A 247 -11.90 -4.51 -16.51
N HIS A 248 -11.72 -3.81 -15.39
CA HIS A 248 -11.24 -2.43 -15.36
C HIS A 248 -9.81 -2.31 -15.87
N ALA A 249 -8.90 -3.20 -15.47
CA ALA A 249 -7.51 -3.20 -15.92
C ALA A 249 -7.44 -3.37 -17.45
N LEU A 250 -8.20 -4.32 -17.97
CA LEU A 250 -8.30 -4.63 -19.40
C LEU A 250 -8.90 -3.47 -20.21
N ARG A 251 -9.92 -2.77 -19.68
CA ARG A 251 -10.47 -1.56 -20.29
C ARG A 251 -9.45 -0.41 -20.30
N MET A 252 -8.75 -0.18 -19.20
CA MET A 252 -7.71 0.84 -19.09
C MET A 252 -6.53 0.55 -20.03
N PHE A 253 -6.13 -0.70 -20.14
CA PHE A 253 -5.06 -1.17 -21.01
C PHE A 253 -5.35 -0.82 -22.49
N VAL A 254 -6.57 -1.12 -22.95
CA VAL A 254 -7.01 -0.79 -24.31
C VAL A 254 -7.20 0.72 -24.50
N ALA A 255 -7.71 1.43 -23.48
CA ALA A 255 -7.85 2.88 -23.53
C ALA A 255 -6.49 3.58 -23.66
N ARG A 256 -5.46 3.11 -22.93
CA ARG A 256 -4.09 3.65 -22.99
C ARG A 256 -3.48 3.53 -24.39
N ALA A 257 -3.70 2.42 -25.09
CA ALA A 257 -3.25 2.25 -26.47
C ALA A 257 -3.90 3.26 -27.44
N ARG A 258 -5.08 3.77 -27.08
CA ARG A 258 -5.85 4.78 -27.84
C ARG A 258 -5.60 6.22 -27.38
N SER A 259 -4.92 6.43 -26.25
CA SER A 259 -4.72 7.76 -25.67
C SER A 259 -3.93 8.69 -26.61
N PRO A 260 -4.35 9.96 -26.76
CA PRO A 260 -3.60 10.95 -27.52
C PRO A 260 -2.19 11.14 -26.95
N VAL A 261 -1.20 11.31 -27.82
CA VAL A 261 0.19 11.56 -27.40
C VAL A 261 0.55 13.02 -27.61
N HIS A 262 1.41 13.55 -26.73
CA HIS A 262 1.97 14.89 -26.91
C HIS A 262 2.72 14.93 -28.24
N THR A 263 2.42 15.95 -29.05
CA THR A 263 3.14 16.19 -30.30
C THR A 263 3.88 17.51 -30.24
N TRP A 264 5.11 17.48 -30.74
CA TRP A 264 5.94 18.66 -30.97
C TRP A 264 5.73 19.27 -32.36
N SER A 265 4.84 18.67 -33.15
CA SER A 265 4.44 19.19 -34.45
C SER A 265 3.79 20.56 -34.30
N ARG A 266 4.19 21.50 -35.17
CA ARG A 266 3.63 22.85 -35.18
C ARG A 266 2.14 22.78 -35.58
N PRO A 267 1.23 23.42 -34.82
CA PRO A 267 -0.18 23.49 -35.20
C PRO A 267 -0.36 24.09 -36.61
N SER A 268 -1.35 23.61 -37.34
CA SER A 268 -1.59 24.04 -38.72
C SER A 268 -1.95 25.52 -38.77
N ARG A 269 -1.21 26.28 -39.59
CA ARG A 269 -1.43 27.73 -39.79
C ARG A 269 -2.75 28.06 -40.52
N ARG A 270 -3.47 27.06 -41.03
CA ARG A 270 -4.77 27.23 -41.69
C ARG A 270 -5.94 27.39 -40.70
N PHE A 271 -5.74 27.13 -39.41
CA PHE A 271 -6.76 27.31 -38.38
C PHE A 271 -6.42 28.52 -37.50
N PRO A 272 -7.11 29.67 -37.67
CA PRO A 272 -6.79 30.92 -36.98
C PRO A 272 -6.84 30.82 -35.45
N GLY A 273 -7.74 29.99 -34.90
CA GLY A 273 -7.86 29.77 -33.46
C GLY A 273 -6.72 28.96 -32.82
N GLN A 274 -5.77 28.46 -33.62
CA GLN A 274 -4.59 27.73 -33.14
C GLN A 274 -3.30 28.57 -33.19
N VAL A 275 -3.40 29.85 -33.61
CA VAL A 275 -2.30 30.80 -33.61
C VAL A 275 -1.98 31.21 -32.17
N GLY A 276 -0.78 30.89 -31.68
CA GLY A 276 -0.36 31.12 -30.30
C GLY A 276 -0.24 29.86 -29.43
N ILE A 277 -0.63 28.69 -29.95
CA ILE A 277 -0.42 27.41 -29.25
C ILE A 277 1.07 27.01 -29.32
N VAL A 278 1.68 26.84 -28.15
CA VAL A 278 3.08 26.43 -27.99
C VAL A 278 3.25 24.95 -28.37
N PRO A 279 4.19 24.61 -29.27
CA PRO A 279 4.53 23.21 -29.58
C PRO A 279 4.88 22.42 -28.30
N GLY A 280 4.43 21.17 -28.19
CA GLY A 280 4.57 20.35 -26.98
C GLY A 280 3.37 20.39 -26.02
N ARG A 281 2.46 21.38 -26.16
CA ARG A 281 1.16 21.43 -25.44
C ARG A 281 -0.03 20.95 -26.29
N THR A 282 0.24 20.43 -27.49
CA THR A 282 -0.80 19.93 -28.41
C THR A 282 -0.81 18.40 -28.38
N TYR A 283 -2.00 17.81 -28.36
CA TYR A 283 -2.19 16.37 -28.49
C TYR A 283 -2.43 16.01 -29.96
N ALA A 284 -1.66 15.05 -30.48
CA ALA A 284 -2.03 14.41 -31.74
C ALA A 284 -2.98 13.25 -31.42
N PRO A 285 -4.19 13.19 -32.01
CA PRO A 285 -4.97 11.96 -31.95
C PRO A 285 -4.15 10.83 -32.60
N ARG A 286 -3.96 9.70 -31.90
CA ARG A 286 -3.56 8.47 -32.58
C ARG A 286 -4.64 8.17 -33.62
N ALA A 287 -4.24 7.75 -34.82
CA ALA A 287 -5.19 7.36 -35.85
C ALA A 287 -6.25 6.42 -35.24
N LEU A 288 -7.50 6.53 -35.69
CA LEU A 288 -8.68 5.75 -35.22
C LEU A 288 -8.55 4.23 -35.48
N VAL A 289 -7.34 3.72 -35.63
CA VAL A 289 -7.01 2.32 -35.85
C VAL A 289 -7.20 1.59 -34.52
N ARG A 290 -8.04 0.55 -34.56
CA ARG A 290 -8.20 -0.37 -33.42
C ARG A 290 -6.85 -1.02 -33.13
N PRO A 291 -6.28 -0.89 -31.90
CA PRO A 291 -5.04 -1.56 -31.55
C PRO A 291 -5.19 -3.08 -31.69
N SER A 292 -4.10 -3.75 -32.09
CA SER A 292 -4.00 -5.21 -32.15
C SER A 292 -3.60 -5.76 -30.78
N LEU A 293 -4.51 -6.46 -30.12
CA LEU A 293 -4.33 -7.05 -28.80
C LEU A 293 -4.05 -8.54 -28.93
N LEU A 294 -2.92 -8.99 -28.40
CA LEU A 294 -2.59 -10.39 -28.28
C LEU A 294 -3.04 -10.91 -26.92
N THR A 295 -4.04 -11.79 -26.89
CA THR A 295 -4.56 -12.39 -25.67
C THR A 295 -4.03 -13.82 -25.53
N VAL A 296 -3.09 -14.02 -24.62
CA VAL A 296 -2.47 -15.32 -24.35
C VAL A 296 -3.23 -16.01 -23.21
N ILE A 297 -3.61 -17.26 -23.42
CA ILE A 297 -4.25 -18.12 -22.44
C ILE A 297 -3.29 -19.26 -22.14
N ASP A 298 -2.78 -19.27 -20.92
CA ASP A 298 -1.97 -20.36 -20.39
C ASP A 298 -2.81 -21.64 -20.29
N THR A 299 -2.49 -22.62 -21.12
CA THR A 299 -3.22 -23.89 -21.19
C THR A 299 -2.71 -24.91 -20.16
N SER A 300 -1.61 -24.63 -19.46
CA SER A 300 -1.19 -25.41 -18.28
C SER A 300 -2.22 -25.33 -17.14
N MET A 301 -3.11 -24.35 -17.22
CA MET A 301 -4.18 -24.10 -16.28
C MET A 301 -5.42 -24.95 -16.56
N SER A 302 -5.90 -25.68 -15.55
CA SER A 302 -7.29 -26.16 -15.51
C SER A 302 -8.23 -24.97 -15.24
N MET A 303 -8.50 -24.16 -16.26
CA MET A 303 -9.54 -23.12 -16.19
C MET A 303 -10.91 -23.79 -16.16
N SER A 304 -11.76 -23.36 -15.24
CA SER A 304 -13.16 -23.78 -15.27
C SER A 304 -13.85 -23.23 -16.52
N THR A 305 -14.81 -23.96 -17.07
CA THR A 305 -15.64 -23.48 -18.19
C THR A 305 -16.26 -22.10 -17.88
N ALA A 306 -16.60 -21.84 -16.62
CA ALA A 306 -17.12 -20.55 -16.17
C ALA A 306 -16.10 -19.39 -16.30
N GLU A 307 -14.82 -19.64 -16.01
CA GLU A 307 -13.76 -18.63 -16.17
C GLU A 307 -13.48 -18.34 -17.65
N LEU A 308 -13.42 -19.37 -18.50
CA LEU A 308 -13.26 -19.20 -19.95
C LEU A 308 -14.44 -18.43 -20.57
N LEU A 309 -15.67 -18.71 -20.16
CA LEU A 309 -16.85 -17.98 -20.61
C LEU A 309 -16.83 -16.51 -20.19
N GLU A 310 -16.39 -16.21 -18.96
CA GLU A 310 -16.29 -14.82 -18.52
C GLU A 310 -15.16 -14.07 -19.24
N ILE A 311 -14.02 -14.72 -19.53
CA ILE A 311 -12.96 -14.17 -20.39
C ILE A 311 -13.52 -13.86 -21.77
N ALA A 312 -14.18 -14.83 -22.41
CA ALA A 312 -14.81 -14.64 -23.72
C ALA A 312 -15.80 -13.47 -23.71
N ARG A 313 -16.61 -13.33 -22.64
CA ARG A 313 -17.55 -12.21 -22.47
C ARG A 313 -16.84 -10.86 -22.41
N GLN A 314 -15.73 -10.74 -21.67
CA GLN A 314 -14.97 -9.49 -21.64
C GLN A 314 -14.28 -9.20 -22.97
N LEU A 315 -13.65 -10.20 -23.60
CA LEU A 315 -13.02 -10.03 -24.90
C LEU A 315 -14.03 -9.58 -25.96
N THR A 316 -15.27 -10.08 -25.90
CA THR A 316 -16.35 -9.67 -26.82
C THR A 316 -16.61 -8.17 -26.73
N VAL A 317 -16.68 -7.60 -25.51
CA VAL A 317 -16.83 -6.16 -25.31
C VAL A 317 -15.62 -5.37 -25.84
N LEU A 318 -14.42 -5.95 -25.81
CA LEU A 318 -13.22 -5.29 -26.31
C LEU A 318 -13.10 -5.29 -27.84
N GLN A 319 -13.75 -6.21 -28.55
CA GLN A 319 -13.65 -6.29 -30.01
C GLN A 319 -14.15 -5.03 -30.72
N ASP A 320 -15.04 -4.27 -30.07
CA ASP A 320 -15.52 -2.97 -30.55
C ASP A 320 -14.42 -1.90 -30.54
N HIS A 321 -13.37 -2.12 -29.74
CA HIS A 321 -12.32 -1.14 -29.47
C HIS A 321 -10.91 -1.61 -29.87
N ALA A 322 -10.68 -2.92 -30.05
CA ALA A 322 -9.41 -3.53 -30.40
C ALA A 322 -9.61 -4.74 -31.34
N ARG A 323 -8.60 -5.07 -32.15
CA ARG A 323 -8.53 -6.39 -32.82
C ARG A 323 -7.96 -7.38 -31.83
N VAL A 324 -8.66 -8.47 -31.53
CA VAL A 324 -8.22 -9.45 -30.53
C VAL A 324 -7.78 -10.74 -31.22
N THR A 325 -6.53 -11.15 -31.00
CA THR A 325 -5.98 -12.45 -31.40
C THR A 325 -5.76 -13.28 -30.14
N VAL A 326 -6.34 -14.49 -30.08
CA VAL A 326 -6.15 -15.43 -28.97
C VAL A 326 -4.98 -16.36 -29.29
N VAL A 327 -4.12 -16.58 -28.30
CA VAL A 327 -3.00 -17.51 -28.34
C VAL A 327 -3.16 -18.49 -27.19
N GLU A 328 -3.23 -19.78 -27.49
CA GLU A 328 -3.17 -20.86 -26.51
C GLU A 328 -1.70 -21.29 -26.37
N CYS A 329 -1.15 -21.23 -25.16
CA CYS A 329 0.26 -21.53 -24.89
C CYS A 329 0.41 -22.36 -23.61
N ASP A 330 1.17 -23.46 -23.65
CA ASP A 330 1.64 -24.19 -22.46
C ASP A 330 3.16 -24.05 -22.31
N ALA A 331 3.93 -25.07 -22.73
CA ALA A 331 5.37 -25.00 -22.94
C ALA A 331 5.69 -24.42 -24.34
N GLU A 332 4.75 -24.54 -25.28
CA GLU A 332 4.86 -23.99 -26.63
C GLU A 332 3.52 -23.39 -27.07
N ILE A 333 3.54 -22.57 -28.12
CA ILE A 333 2.31 -22.01 -28.71
C ILE A 333 1.54 -23.14 -29.40
N THR A 334 0.37 -23.47 -28.88
CA THR A 334 -0.48 -24.55 -29.38
C THR A 334 -1.41 -24.07 -30.49
N ARG A 335 -2.06 -22.91 -30.31
CA ARG A 335 -3.01 -22.34 -31.30
C ARG A 335 -2.96 -20.83 -31.33
N VAL A 336 -3.23 -20.26 -32.50
CA VAL A 336 -3.36 -18.81 -32.72
C VAL A 336 -4.55 -18.56 -33.63
N TYR A 337 -5.51 -17.76 -33.19
CA TYR A 337 -6.71 -17.46 -33.96
C TYR A 337 -7.28 -16.08 -33.64
N ALA A 338 -8.00 -15.49 -34.59
CA ALA A 338 -8.76 -14.26 -34.32
C ALA A 338 -9.93 -14.60 -33.40
N PHE A 339 -10.15 -13.79 -32.36
CA PHE A 339 -11.24 -14.04 -31.42
C PHE A 339 -12.61 -13.97 -32.14
N GLY A 340 -13.42 -15.02 -32.00
CA GLY A 340 -14.73 -15.14 -32.66
C GLY A 340 -15.93 -15.05 -31.72
N GLY A 341 -15.73 -14.66 -30.46
CA GLY A 341 -16.78 -14.61 -29.43
C GLY A 341 -16.81 -15.82 -28.50
N VAL A 342 -16.12 -16.92 -28.84
CA VAL A 342 -16.02 -18.13 -28.01
C VAL A 342 -14.56 -18.55 -27.88
N ILE A 343 -14.20 -19.06 -26.71
CA ILE A 343 -12.94 -19.75 -26.45
C ILE A 343 -13.33 -21.22 -26.24
N GLU A 344 -12.88 -22.10 -27.12
CA GLU A 344 -13.20 -23.53 -27.05
C GLU A 344 -12.41 -24.23 -25.93
N HIS A 345 -12.71 -25.51 -25.68
CA HIS A 345 -12.01 -26.27 -24.64
C HIS A 345 -10.50 -26.26 -24.88
N VAL A 346 -9.79 -25.77 -23.88
CA VAL A 346 -8.33 -25.70 -23.83
C VAL A 346 -7.82 -27.00 -23.21
N GLU A 347 -7.07 -27.79 -23.97
CA GLU A 347 -6.41 -29.02 -23.48
C GLU A 347 -4.94 -28.74 -23.19
N GLY A 348 -4.55 -28.76 -21.90
CA GLY A 348 -3.16 -28.61 -21.48
C GLY A 348 -2.36 -29.91 -21.54
N ARG A 349 -1.08 -29.85 -21.96
CA ARG A 349 -0.20 -31.03 -22.05
C ARG A 349 0.87 -31.13 -20.94
N GLY A 350 0.74 -30.37 -19.85
CA GLY A 350 1.46 -30.64 -18.60
C GLY A 350 2.86 -30.01 -18.45
N GLY A 351 3.13 -28.88 -19.12
CA GLY A 351 4.28 -28.01 -18.86
C GLY A 351 3.88 -26.54 -18.92
N THR A 352 4.66 -25.65 -18.30
CA THR A 352 4.40 -24.20 -18.32
C THR A 352 5.68 -23.47 -18.66
N ASP A 353 5.69 -22.74 -19.77
CA ASP A 353 6.74 -21.78 -20.15
C ASP A 353 6.06 -20.53 -20.69
N LEU A 354 6.23 -19.39 -20.01
CA LEU A 354 5.56 -18.15 -20.39
C LEU A 354 6.31 -17.39 -21.47
N ARG A 355 7.51 -17.82 -21.86
CA ARG A 355 8.40 -17.13 -22.82
C ARG A 355 7.97 -17.21 -24.29
N PRO A 356 7.38 -18.31 -24.83
CA PRO A 356 7.11 -18.45 -26.25
C PRO A 356 6.24 -17.32 -26.85
N ALA A 357 5.24 -16.85 -26.11
CA ALA A 357 4.37 -15.78 -26.57
C ALA A 357 5.06 -14.39 -26.65
N PHE A 358 6.27 -14.26 -26.09
CA PHE A 358 7.08 -13.04 -26.13
C PHE A 358 8.22 -13.09 -27.16
N ASP A 359 8.29 -14.14 -27.98
CA ASP A 359 9.29 -14.22 -29.04
C ASP A 359 9.18 -13.02 -30.00
N PRO A 360 10.28 -12.28 -30.27
CA PRO A 360 10.23 -11.09 -31.11
C PRO A 360 9.75 -11.34 -32.55
N ALA A 361 10.07 -12.50 -33.13
CA ALA A 361 9.63 -12.85 -34.48
C ALA A 361 8.12 -13.14 -34.50
N PHE A 362 7.62 -13.83 -33.47
CA PHE A 362 6.19 -14.07 -33.28
C PHE A 362 5.42 -12.76 -33.08
N LEU A 363 5.86 -11.90 -32.15
CA LEU A 363 5.22 -10.61 -31.88
C LEU A 363 5.21 -9.70 -33.13
N GLY A 364 6.30 -9.69 -33.88
CA GLY A 364 6.41 -8.96 -35.15
C GLY A 364 5.42 -9.46 -36.20
N ALA A 365 5.23 -10.78 -36.32
CA ALA A 365 4.27 -11.38 -37.25
C ALA A 365 2.82 -11.02 -36.89
N GLN A 366 2.48 -10.98 -35.60
CA GLN A 366 1.13 -10.64 -35.13
C GLN A 366 0.84 -9.14 -35.13
N LYS A 367 1.87 -8.29 -35.30
CA LYS A 367 1.77 -6.82 -35.21
C LYS A 367 1.03 -6.38 -33.95
N ALA A 368 1.33 -7.01 -32.82
CA ALA A 368 0.65 -6.74 -31.56
C ALA A 368 1.05 -5.36 -31.02
N ASP A 369 0.07 -4.57 -30.61
CA ASP A 369 0.23 -3.28 -29.92
C ASP A 369 0.25 -3.45 -28.38
N GLY A 370 -0.12 -4.63 -27.89
CA GLY A 370 -0.08 -5.00 -26.48
C GLY A 370 -0.42 -6.46 -26.24
N ILE A 371 -0.01 -6.98 -25.08
CA ILE A 371 -0.22 -8.38 -24.68
C ILE A 371 -1.06 -8.42 -23.41
N VAL A 372 -2.08 -9.27 -23.38
CA VAL A 372 -2.85 -9.63 -22.18
C VAL A 372 -2.64 -11.12 -21.94
N TYR A 373 -2.00 -11.48 -20.84
CA TYR A 373 -1.59 -12.85 -20.57
C TYR A 373 -2.36 -13.38 -19.36
N PHE A 374 -3.20 -14.39 -19.56
CA PHE A 374 -3.90 -15.12 -18.51
C PHE A 374 -3.04 -16.30 -18.06
N THR A 375 -2.57 -16.29 -16.82
CA THR A 375 -1.72 -17.36 -16.26
C THR A 375 -1.92 -17.45 -14.74
N ASP A 376 -1.55 -18.58 -14.14
CA ASP A 376 -1.43 -18.69 -12.67
C ASP A 376 -0.04 -18.25 -12.15
N GLY A 377 0.87 -17.91 -13.07
CA GLY A 377 2.19 -17.37 -12.80
C GLY A 377 3.26 -18.42 -12.46
N ASP A 378 2.97 -19.70 -12.62
CA ASP A 378 3.90 -20.79 -12.31
C ASP A 378 4.68 -21.23 -13.56
N GLY A 379 5.79 -20.54 -13.85
CA GLY A 379 6.64 -20.89 -14.98
C GLY A 379 7.73 -19.84 -15.26
N PRO A 380 8.77 -20.19 -16.04
CA PRO A 380 9.77 -19.24 -16.48
C PRO A 380 9.10 -18.16 -17.35
N PHE A 381 9.36 -16.90 -17.01
CA PHE A 381 8.94 -15.72 -17.76
C PHE A 381 10.15 -15.08 -18.46
N PRO A 382 9.94 -14.19 -19.46
CA PRO A 382 11.05 -13.52 -20.12
C PRO A 382 11.84 -12.62 -19.16
N GLU A 383 13.17 -12.67 -19.23
CA GLU A 383 14.03 -11.87 -18.36
C GLU A 383 13.89 -10.35 -18.61
N ALA A 384 13.64 -9.96 -19.87
CA ALA A 384 13.46 -8.58 -20.27
C ALA A 384 12.04 -8.34 -20.81
N PRO A 385 11.44 -7.16 -20.55
CA PRO A 385 10.14 -6.80 -21.09
C PRO A 385 10.20 -6.60 -22.62
N PRO A 386 9.13 -6.94 -23.36
CA PRO A 386 9.02 -6.57 -24.76
C PRO A 386 8.82 -5.05 -24.92
N ALA A 387 8.99 -4.53 -26.14
CA ALA A 387 8.79 -3.11 -26.43
C ALA A 387 7.31 -2.64 -26.36
N ILE A 388 6.38 -3.60 -26.26
CA ILE A 388 4.94 -3.37 -26.19
C ILE A 388 4.44 -3.57 -24.76
N PRO A 389 3.37 -2.85 -24.34
CA PRO A 389 2.82 -3.00 -23.00
C PRO A 389 2.29 -4.43 -22.76
N VAL A 390 2.39 -4.90 -21.52
CA VAL A 390 1.98 -6.24 -21.10
C VAL A 390 1.11 -6.13 -19.85
N LEU A 391 -0.03 -6.82 -19.87
CA LEU A 391 -0.93 -7.00 -18.74
C LEU A 391 -0.99 -8.48 -18.37
N TRP A 392 -0.54 -8.82 -17.16
CA TRP A 392 -0.65 -10.14 -16.57
C TRP A 392 -1.97 -10.25 -15.80
N VAL A 393 -2.84 -11.17 -16.20
CA VAL A 393 -4.10 -11.47 -15.50
C VAL A 393 -3.92 -12.77 -14.73
N LEU A 394 -3.69 -12.64 -13.42
CA LEU A 394 -3.41 -13.75 -12.53
C LEU A 394 -4.70 -14.43 -12.07
N THR A 395 -4.70 -15.76 -12.14
CA THR A 395 -5.88 -16.57 -11.79
C THR A 395 -5.81 -17.17 -10.38
N LYS A 396 -4.60 -17.36 -9.85
CA LYS A 396 -4.34 -17.85 -8.48
C LYS A 396 -3.71 -16.75 -7.60
N PRO A 397 -3.85 -16.83 -6.27
CA PRO A 397 -3.18 -15.92 -5.33
C PRO A 397 -1.66 -16.17 -5.18
N SER A 398 -1.02 -16.87 -6.12
CA SER A 398 0.41 -17.19 -6.11
C SER A 398 1.27 -15.94 -6.25
N GLU A 399 2.48 -15.99 -5.67
CA GLU A 399 3.51 -14.98 -5.89
C GLU A 399 4.03 -15.07 -7.33
N PHE A 400 3.47 -14.26 -8.23
CA PHE A 400 4.03 -14.11 -9.57
C PHE A 400 5.27 -13.21 -9.53
N ARG A 401 6.42 -13.76 -9.88
CA ARG A 401 7.75 -13.13 -9.68
C ARG A 401 8.26 -12.28 -10.84
N CYS A 402 7.46 -12.10 -11.90
CA CYS A 402 7.88 -11.27 -13.02
C CYS A 402 8.00 -9.78 -12.59
N PRO A 403 9.16 -9.13 -12.79
CA PRO A 403 9.41 -7.78 -12.28
C PRO A 403 8.82 -6.67 -13.17
N TRP A 404 8.17 -7.00 -14.29
CA TRP A 404 7.67 -6.04 -15.27
C TRP A 404 6.26 -6.40 -15.78
N GLY A 405 5.60 -5.42 -16.40
CA GLY A 405 4.22 -5.53 -16.85
C GLY A 405 3.22 -5.11 -15.77
N GLU A 406 2.04 -4.68 -16.21
CA GLU A 406 0.91 -4.39 -15.34
C GLU A 406 0.29 -5.70 -14.86
N ARG A 407 -0.33 -5.72 -13.68
CA ARG A 407 -0.88 -6.92 -13.05
C ARG A 407 -2.34 -6.71 -12.67
N ALA A 408 -3.17 -7.70 -12.96
CA ALA A 408 -4.59 -7.76 -12.66
C ALA A 408 -4.97 -9.16 -12.18
N ARG A 409 -6.13 -9.31 -11.54
CA ARG A 409 -6.56 -10.60 -10.98
C ARG A 409 -8.01 -10.91 -11.29
N ILE A 410 -8.29 -12.19 -11.54
CA ILE A 410 -9.65 -12.72 -11.60
C ILE A 410 -10.16 -12.92 -10.17
N GLU A 411 -11.13 -12.11 -9.75
CA GLU A 411 -11.84 -12.33 -8.49
C GLU A 411 -12.80 -13.51 -8.65
N ARG A 412 -12.59 -14.58 -7.87
CA ARG A 412 -13.57 -15.65 -7.74
C ARG A 412 -14.64 -15.22 -6.73
N PRO A 413 -15.94 -15.33 -7.04
CA PRO A 413 -16.97 -15.12 -6.03
C PRO A 413 -16.72 -16.08 -4.86
N LYS A 414 -16.70 -15.55 -3.63
CA LYS A 414 -16.62 -16.38 -2.42
C LYS A 414 -17.77 -17.40 -2.49
N GLN A 415 -17.44 -18.68 -2.58
CA GLN A 415 -18.46 -19.71 -2.39
C GLN A 415 -19.08 -19.49 -1.00
N PRO A 416 -20.41 -19.43 -0.87
CA PRO A 416 -21.03 -19.39 0.44
C PRO A 416 -20.55 -20.63 1.20
N ALA A 417 -20.04 -20.42 2.41
CA ALA A 417 -19.58 -21.49 3.26
C ALA A 417 -20.69 -22.54 3.36
N LEU A 418 -20.38 -23.78 2.96
CA LEU A 418 -21.25 -24.93 3.16
C LEU A 418 -21.59 -24.99 4.65
N THR A 419 -22.79 -24.52 5.01
CA THR A 419 -23.36 -24.71 6.33
C THR A 419 -23.40 -26.21 6.57
N LYS A 420 -22.55 -26.70 7.46
CA LYS A 420 -22.62 -28.07 7.95
C LYS A 420 -23.98 -28.24 8.60
N HIS A 421 -24.92 -28.86 7.88
CA HIS A 421 -26.17 -29.30 8.51
C HIS A 421 -25.82 -30.31 9.61
N PRO A 422 -26.28 -30.11 10.86
CA PRO A 422 -26.12 -31.11 11.88
C PRO A 422 -26.99 -32.32 11.51
N ALA A 423 -26.35 -33.49 11.42
CA ALA A 423 -27.02 -34.77 11.23
C ALA A 423 -28.05 -34.99 12.35
N LYS A 424 -29.33 -34.79 12.06
CA LYS A 424 -30.43 -35.23 12.91
C LYS A 424 -31.00 -36.54 12.39
N ALA A 425 -30.71 -37.58 13.17
CA ALA A 425 -31.42 -38.83 13.37
C ALA A 425 -32.72 -39.04 12.58
N ARG A 426 -32.73 -40.09 11.75
CA ARG A 426 -33.95 -40.83 11.40
C ARG A 426 -33.61 -42.30 11.12
N ALA A 427 -33.56 -43.10 12.17
CA ALA A 427 -33.63 -44.55 12.09
C ALA A 427 -34.87 -45.02 12.85
N LYS A 428 -36.01 -45.06 12.16
CA LYS A 428 -37.16 -45.94 12.44
C LYS A 428 -37.97 -46.04 11.14
N SER A 429 -37.72 -47.09 10.37
CA SER A 429 -38.70 -47.59 9.40
C SER A 429 -38.72 -49.10 9.44
N ALA A 430 -39.94 -49.61 9.42
CA ALA A 430 -40.36 -50.95 9.77
C ALA A 430 -39.83 -52.01 8.80
N LYS A 431 -39.30 -53.10 9.35
CA LYS A 431 -39.21 -54.39 8.64
C LYS A 431 -40.61 -55.02 8.64
N ARG A 432 -41.31 -54.91 7.51
CA ARG A 432 -42.42 -55.79 7.15
C ARG A 432 -41.87 -57.22 6.98
N ARG A 433 -42.52 -58.19 7.64
CA ARG A 433 -42.35 -59.63 7.39
C ARG A 433 -42.82 -59.98 5.96
N PRO A 434 -42.17 -60.90 5.25
CA PRO A 434 -42.74 -61.54 4.07
C PRO A 434 -43.71 -62.67 4.47
N PRO A 435 -44.71 -63.01 3.64
CA PRO A 435 -45.55 -64.17 3.85
C PRO A 435 -44.80 -65.45 3.43
N THR A 436 -44.67 -66.39 4.35
CA THR A 436 -44.27 -67.77 4.07
C THR A 436 -45.48 -68.57 3.58
N ARG A 437 -45.30 -69.29 2.48
CA ARG A 437 -45.84 -70.64 2.33
C ARG A 437 -44.70 -71.57 1.95
#